data_AF-A0AAY4API9-F1
#
_entry.id   AF-A0AAY4API9-F1
#
_cell.length_a   1.000
_cell.length_b   1.000
_cell.length_c   1.000
_cell.angle_alpha   90.00
_cell.angle_beta   90.00
_cell.angle_gamma   90.00
#
_symmetry.space_group_name_H-M   'P 1'
#
loop_
_entity.id
_entity.type
_entity.pdbx_description
1 polymer ?
#
loop_
_entity_poly.entity_id
_entity_poly.type
_entity_poly.pdbx_seq_one_letter_code
_entity_poly.pdbx_strand_id
1 'polypeptide(L)'
;MDQKTQVQIPLKSHTVSLSKTLTSSSYRDSHPWRHWVLCLVQGHNGKVAFANFSGEPSTIIQFIYHTNAQMVNVLKRTAAKCSDISRTYSIGRSAEGKDLLVIEFSTNPGHHELLKPEFKYVGNMHGNEVLGRQLLIYLAEYLCSEYLLGNERIQTLINTTRIHILPSMNPDGYELASAQYFNGWLNGRRNSQNIDLNRNFPDLTSIAYSRRRYRHTPRLPNLQVAPETYAVMKWIRSIPFVLSASLHGGELLVSYPFDFSKHPHEDKMFSPTPDEQMFKLLARTYADAHANMASNSTDRCGASFAHRGGIINGAEWYSFAGGT
;
A
#
# COMPACT_ATOMS: atom_id res chain seq x y z
N MET A 1 17.80 23.22 27.60
CA MET A 1 16.88 23.78 26.60
C MET A 1 16.91 22.83 25.41
N ASP A 2 16.10 21.78 25.44
CA ASP A 2 16.07 20.76 24.39
C ASP A 2 15.07 21.16 23.31
N GLN A 3 15.58 21.56 22.14
CA GLN A 3 14.76 21.72 20.95
C GLN A 3 14.43 20.32 20.41
N LYS A 4 13.14 19.95 20.47
CA LYS A 4 12.56 18.86 19.70
C LYS A 4 12.67 19.21 18.21
N THR A 5 13.68 18.68 17.53
CA THR A 5 13.84 18.83 16.08
C THR A 5 12.79 17.94 15.39
N GLN A 6 11.69 18.54 14.94
CA GLN A 6 10.75 17.86 14.05
C GLN A 6 11.43 17.66 12.68
N VAL A 7 11.54 16.41 12.26
CA VAL A 7 11.99 16.03 10.91
C VAL A 7 10.91 16.44 9.91
N GLN A 8 11.16 17.50 9.13
CA GLN A 8 10.29 17.90 8.02
C GLN A 8 10.67 17.12 6.76
N ILE A 9 9.96 16.02 6.50
CA ILE A 9 9.95 15.39 5.17
C ILE A 9 8.88 16.13 4.35
N PRO A 10 9.21 16.71 3.17
CA PRO A 10 8.23 17.41 2.36
C PRO A 10 7.07 16.47 1.99
N LEU A 11 5.83 16.94 2.18
CA LEU A 11 4.61 16.24 1.78
C LEU A 11 4.63 16.05 0.26
N LYS A 12 4.97 14.84 -0.18
CA LYS A 12 4.77 14.41 -1.57
C LYS A 12 3.34 13.93 -1.71
N SER A 13 2.71 14.23 -2.86
CA SER A 13 1.44 13.60 -3.27
C SER A 13 1.59 12.07 -3.26
N HIS A 14 0.56 11.35 -2.80
CA HIS A 14 0.56 9.88 -2.79
C HIS A 14 0.03 9.27 -4.09
N THR A 15 0.66 8.18 -4.51
CA THR A 15 0.24 7.33 -5.62
C THR A 15 -0.20 5.98 -5.07
N VAL A 16 -1.26 5.40 -5.61
CA VAL A 16 -1.72 4.05 -5.23
C VAL A 16 -1.53 3.11 -6.41
N SER A 17 -0.82 2.00 -6.22
CA SER A 17 -0.68 0.95 -7.23
C SER A 17 -1.54 -0.24 -6.85
N LEU A 18 -2.45 -0.66 -7.73
CA LEU A 18 -3.36 -1.78 -7.45
C LEU A 18 -2.81 -3.11 -7.97
N SER A 19 -3.00 -4.18 -7.20
CA SER A 19 -2.78 -5.55 -7.69
C SER A 19 -3.91 -6.48 -7.24
N LYS A 20 -4.22 -7.47 -8.08
CA LYS A 20 -5.22 -8.52 -7.84
C LYS A 20 -4.58 -9.87 -8.13
N THR A 21 -4.70 -10.83 -7.21
CA THR A 21 -4.20 -12.19 -7.47
C THR A 21 -5.28 -12.98 -8.20
N LEU A 22 -4.94 -13.52 -9.37
CA LEU A 22 -5.81 -14.45 -10.08
C LEU A 22 -5.69 -15.83 -9.42
N THR A 23 -6.68 -16.23 -8.63
CA THR A 23 -6.84 -17.63 -8.23
C THR A 23 -7.60 -18.37 -9.34
N SER A 24 -7.08 -19.51 -9.79
CA SER A 24 -7.74 -20.34 -10.79
C SER A 24 -8.96 -21.02 -10.18
N SER A 25 -10.14 -20.43 -10.33
CA SER A 25 -11.40 -21.15 -10.23
C SER A 25 -12.47 -20.40 -11.02
N SER A 26 -13.07 -21.11 -11.98
CA SER A 26 -14.25 -20.67 -12.70
C SER A 26 -15.45 -20.58 -11.74
N TYR A 27 -16.06 -19.42 -11.59
CA TYR A 27 -17.45 -19.34 -11.13
C TYR A 27 -18.16 -18.10 -11.69
N ARG A 28 -19.40 -18.32 -12.17
CA ARG A 28 -20.32 -17.32 -12.71
C ARG A 28 -21.01 -16.55 -11.58
N ASP A 29 -21.25 -15.27 -11.86
CA ASP A 29 -22.26 -14.34 -11.31
C ASP A 29 -22.72 -14.45 -9.84
N SER A 30 -22.46 -13.37 -9.09
CA SER A 30 -23.51 -12.47 -8.56
C SER A 30 -22.86 -11.27 -7.82
N HIS A 31 -23.36 -10.07 -8.09
CA HIS A 31 -22.95 -8.81 -7.46
C HIS A 31 -23.50 -8.73 -6.02
N PRO A 32 -22.75 -8.20 -5.02
CA PRO A 32 -22.78 -6.75 -4.76
C PRO A 32 -21.47 -6.19 -4.13
N TRP A 33 -20.63 -5.48 -4.90
CA TRP A 33 -19.39 -4.86 -4.40
C TRP A 33 -19.40 -3.32 -4.39
N ARG A 34 -20.57 -2.69 -4.21
CA ARG A 34 -20.73 -1.23 -4.39
C ARG A 34 -20.36 -0.32 -3.20
N HIS A 35 -19.91 -0.80 -2.04
CA HIS A 35 -19.67 0.11 -0.90
C HIS A 35 -18.51 -0.32 0.02
N TRP A 36 -17.25 -0.21 -0.41
CA TRP A 36 -16.12 -0.61 0.46
C TRP A 36 -14.88 0.31 0.47
N VAL A 37 -14.95 1.52 -0.10
CA VAL A 37 -13.88 2.53 0.04
C VAL A 37 -14.50 3.88 0.34
N LEU A 38 -14.54 4.24 1.62
CA LEU A 38 -15.04 5.55 2.06
C LEU A 38 -14.34 5.91 3.36
N CYS A 39 -13.87 7.15 3.42
CA CYS A 39 -13.27 7.86 4.57
C CYS A 39 -11.82 7.49 4.93
N LEU A 40 -10.87 8.19 4.28
CA LEU A 40 -9.66 8.72 4.95
C LEU A 40 -9.23 10.10 4.41
N VAL A 41 -10.06 10.77 3.61
CA VAL A 41 -9.71 12.03 2.95
C VAL A 41 -10.76 13.11 3.24
N GLN A 42 -10.94 13.43 4.50
CA GLN A 42 -11.50 14.72 4.91
C GLN A 42 -10.66 15.27 6.06
N GLY A 43 -9.93 16.34 5.78
CA GLY A 43 -9.11 17.04 6.76
C GLY A 43 -8.72 18.40 6.23
N HIS A 44 -9.66 19.34 6.24
CA HIS A 44 -9.35 20.77 6.17
C HIS A 44 -9.58 21.37 7.57
N ASN A 45 -8.50 21.91 8.13
CA ASN A 45 -8.41 22.84 9.27
C ASN A 45 -9.60 22.87 10.25
N GLY A 46 -9.45 22.14 11.36
CA GLY A 46 -10.21 22.36 12.57
C GLY A 46 -9.74 21.39 13.66
N LYS A 47 -9.43 21.91 14.85
CA LYS A 47 -9.29 21.06 16.04
C LYS A 47 -10.62 20.33 16.24
N VAL A 48 -10.62 19.02 16.06
CA VAL A 48 -11.81 18.20 16.37
C VAL A 48 -11.72 17.80 17.83
N ALA A 49 -12.52 18.43 18.67
CA ALA A 49 -12.82 17.95 20.00
C ALA A 49 -14.11 17.12 19.93
N PHE A 50 -14.05 15.84 20.29
CA PHE A 50 -15.24 15.01 20.44
C PHE A 50 -15.74 15.13 21.89
N ALA A 51 -17.03 15.44 22.03
CA ALA A 51 -17.69 15.60 23.31
C ALA A 51 -17.77 14.27 24.07
N ASN A 52 -17.56 14.37 25.37
CA ASN A 52 -17.31 13.29 26.32
C ASN A 52 -18.62 12.68 26.84
N PHE A 53 -18.77 11.36 26.80
CA PHE A 53 -19.58 10.61 27.78
C PHE A 53 -18.88 9.28 28.11
N SER A 54 -18.48 9.18 29.38
CA SER A 54 -17.96 8.01 30.12
C SER A 54 -16.75 7.24 29.55
N GLY A 55 -15.56 7.63 30.01
CA GLY A 55 -14.67 6.69 30.71
C GLY A 55 -13.71 5.83 29.89
N GLU A 56 -12.92 6.42 28.99
CA GLU A 56 -11.53 6.09 28.58
C GLU A 56 -11.20 7.04 27.40
N PRO A 57 -10.03 7.70 27.33
CA PRO A 57 -9.78 8.63 26.24
C PRO A 57 -9.79 7.89 24.90
N SER A 58 -10.71 8.30 24.01
CA SER A 58 -10.64 8.05 22.57
C SER A 58 -9.20 8.20 22.13
N THR A 59 -8.63 7.20 21.45
CA THR A 59 -7.21 7.23 21.08
C THR A 59 -6.99 8.39 20.12
N ILE A 60 -6.39 9.47 20.63
CA ILE A 60 -6.03 10.63 19.83
C ILE A 60 -4.90 10.18 18.90
N ILE A 61 -5.21 9.97 17.63
CA ILE A 61 -4.21 9.68 16.59
C ILE A 61 -3.30 10.91 16.46
N GLN A 62 -2.00 10.72 16.68
CA GLN A 62 -1.02 11.79 16.56
C GLN A 62 -0.40 11.77 15.17
N PHE A 63 -0.64 12.83 14.40
CA PHE A 63 -0.09 13.01 13.06
C PHE A 63 1.39 13.44 13.12
N ILE A 64 2.28 12.48 13.37
CA ILE A 64 3.74 12.65 13.38
C ILE A 64 4.42 11.63 12.47
N TYR A 65 5.65 11.94 12.04
CA TYR A 65 6.52 10.96 11.38
C TYR A 65 7.11 9.98 12.41
N HIS A 66 6.76 8.70 12.27
CA HIS A 66 7.26 7.64 13.15
C HIS A 66 8.61 7.09 12.68
N THR A 67 9.61 7.06 13.56
CA THR A 67 10.84 6.25 13.35
C THR A 67 10.51 4.76 13.22
N ASN A 68 11.48 3.92 12.81
CA ASN A 68 11.28 2.47 12.76
C ASN A 68 10.88 1.89 14.12
N ALA A 69 11.56 2.29 15.20
CA ALA A 69 11.21 1.86 16.55
C ALA A 69 9.82 2.34 16.99
N GLN A 70 9.48 3.61 16.70
CA GLN A 70 8.17 4.15 17.05
C GLN A 70 7.04 3.46 16.28
N MET A 71 7.21 3.19 14.98
CA MET A 71 6.25 2.44 14.18
C MET A 71 5.99 1.06 14.79
N VAL A 72 7.05 0.30 15.09
CA VAL A 72 6.91 -1.03 15.73
C VAL A 72 6.16 -0.93 17.06
N ASN A 73 6.49 0.06 17.89
CA ASN A 73 5.83 0.27 19.17
C ASN A 73 4.36 0.68 19.02
N VAL A 74 3.99 1.48 18.01
CA VAL A 74 2.59 1.80 17.73
C VAL A 74 1.85 0.55 17.31
N LEU A 75 2.32 -0.20 16.30
CA LEU A 75 1.62 -1.40 15.82
C LEU A 75 1.44 -2.46 16.92
N LYS A 76 2.48 -2.71 17.73
CA LYS A 76 2.37 -3.65 18.85
C LYS A 76 1.39 -3.18 19.94
N ARG A 77 1.36 -1.88 20.25
CA ARG A 77 0.38 -1.31 21.19
C ARG A 77 -1.04 -1.39 20.64
N THR A 78 -1.24 -1.08 19.36
CA THR A 78 -2.53 -1.24 18.68
C THR A 78 -2.99 -2.69 18.78
N ALA A 79 -2.13 -3.65 18.42
CA ALA A 79 -2.49 -5.07 18.50
C ALA A 79 -2.79 -5.55 19.93
N ALA A 80 -2.07 -5.05 20.93
CA ALA A 80 -2.35 -5.36 22.33
C ALA A 80 -3.70 -4.77 22.80
N LYS A 81 -4.10 -3.61 22.28
CA LYS A 81 -5.37 -2.95 22.64
C LYS A 81 -6.59 -3.69 22.07
N CYS A 82 -6.48 -4.25 20.88
CA CYS A 82 -7.55 -5.01 20.23
C CYS A 82 -7.09 -6.44 19.92
N SER A 83 -6.59 -7.15 20.93
CA SER A 83 -6.00 -8.49 20.80
C SER A 83 -6.97 -9.55 20.28
N ASP A 84 -8.28 -9.36 20.50
CA ASP A 84 -9.31 -10.29 20.04
C ASP A 84 -9.47 -10.29 18.53
N ILE A 85 -9.09 -9.18 17.88
CA ILE A 85 -9.29 -8.99 16.44
C ILE A 85 -8.01 -8.66 15.69
N SER A 86 -6.86 -8.63 16.35
CA SER A 86 -5.62 -8.20 15.71
C SER A 86 -4.38 -8.86 16.27
N ARG A 87 -3.35 -8.92 15.43
CA ARG A 87 -2.05 -9.48 15.78
C ARG A 87 -0.96 -8.82 14.94
N THR A 88 0.24 -8.72 15.49
CA THR A 88 1.44 -8.39 14.70
C THR A 88 2.27 -9.62 14.38
N TYR A 89 2.89 -9.66 13.21
CA TYR A 89 3.89 -10.66 12.85
C TYR A 89 4.91 -10.08 11.86
N SER A 90 6.11 -10.65 11.83
CA SER A 90 7.16 -10.26 10.87
C SER A 90 7.13 -11.20 9.66
N ILE A 91 7.22 -10.65 8.44
CA ILE A 91 7.33 -11.45 7.20
C ILE A 91 8.78 -11.76 6.82
N GLY A 92 9.74 -11.14 7.51
CA GLY A 92 11.15 -11.22 7.20
C GLY A 92 11.90 -10.01 7.77
N ARG A 93 13.16 -9.86 7.37
CA ARG A 93 13.99 -8.74 7.78
C ARG A 93 14.57 -8.01 6.57
N SER A 94 14.82 -6.71 6.74
CA SER A 94 15.55 -5.91 5.76
C SER A 94 17.00 -6.34 5.69
N ALA A 95 17.75 -5.80 4.73
CA ALA A 95 19.18 -6.07 4.61
C ALA A 95 19.99 -5.63 5.85
N GLU A 96 19.54 -4.60 6.60
CA GLU A 96 20.14 -4.22 7.90
C GLU A 96 19.48 -4.91 9.11
N GLY A 97 18.64 -5.92 8.89
CA GLY A 97 18.09 -6.75 9.96
C GLY A 97 16.85 -6.19 10.66
N LYS A 98 16.20 -5.16 10.12
CA LYS A 98 14.97 -4.58 10.69
C LYS A 98 13.76 -5.42 10.29
N ASP A 99 12.85 -5.68 11.23
CA ASP A 99 11.65 -6.49 10.94
C ASP A 99 10.72 -5.79 9.93
N LEU A 100 10.26 -6.54 8.94
CA LEU A 100 9.15 -6.14 8.07
C LEU A 100 7.85 -6.51 8.79
N LEU A 101 7.45 -5.62 9.70
CA LEU A 101 6.33 -5.87 10.61
C LEU A 101 4.98 -5.60 9.93
N VAL A 102 4.11 -6.60 9.99
CA VAL A 102 2.71 -6.55 9.56
C VAL A 102 1.81 -6.53 10.79
N ILE A 103 0.73 -5.76 10.72
CA ILE A 103 -0.43 -5.91 11.60
C ILE A 103 -1.60 -6.50 10.80
N GLU A 104 -2.25 -7.52 11.34
CA GLU A 104 -3.47 -8.10 10.78
C GLU A 104 -4.71 -7.75 11.61
N PHE A 105 -5.86 -7.66 10.94
CA PHE A 105 -7.17 -7.50 11.54
C PHE A 105 -8.15 -8.55 11.00
N SER A 106 -8.79 -9.33 11.89
CA SER A 106 -9.79 -10.36 11.59
C SER A 106 -10.46 -10.82 12.88
N THR A 107 -11.68 -11.34 12.83
CA THR A 107 -12.33 -12.07 13.94
C THR A 107 -11.58 -13.32 14.42
N ASN A 108 -10.69 -13.88 13.61
CA ASN A 108 -9.84 -15.02 13.97
C ASN A 108 -8.38 -14.75 13.54
N PRO A 109 -7.64 -13.88 14.26
CA PRO A 109 -6.29 -13.49 13.86
C PRO A 109 -5.35 -14.71 13.87
N GLY A 110 -4.48 -14.79 12.87
CA GLY A 110 -3.55 -15.90 12.67
C GLY A 110 -4.06 -17.02 11.78
N HIS A 111 -5.37 -17.10 11.51
CA HIS A 111 -5.98 -18.20 10.77
C HIS A 111 -6.76 -17.70 9.56
N HIS A 112 -6.61 -18.42 8.44
CA HIS A 112 -7.45 -18.22 7.26
C HIS A 112 -8.79 -18.91 7.45
N GLU A 113 -9.87 -18.23 7.07
CA GLU A 113 -11.24 -18.76 7.10
C GLU A 113 -11.78 -18.87 5.67
N LEU A 114 -12.42 -19.99 5.34
CA LEU A 114 -13.02 -20.18 4.02
C LEU A 114 -14.07 -19.09 3.74
N LEU A 115 -14.11 -18.63 2.49
CA LEU A 115 -15.00 -17.55 2.03
C LEU A 115 -14.73 -16.17 2.64
N LYS A 116 -13.72 -16.04 3.52
CA LYS A 116 -13.25 -14.75 4.03
C LYS A 116 -12.07 -14.26 3.18
N PRO A 117 -12.24 -13.21 2.35
CA PRO A 117 -11.16 -12.71 1.51
C PRO A 117 -10.00 -12.13 2.33
N GLU A 118 -8.78 -12.40 1.86
CA GLU A 118 -7.54 -11.85 2.39
C GLU A 118 -7.18 -10.57 1.59
N PHE A 119 -7.01 -9.45 2.29
CA PHE A 119 -6.66 -8.16 1.69
C PHE A 119 -5.33 -7.67 2.25
N LYS A 120 -4.52 -6.98 1.43
CA LYS A 120 -3.29 -6.33 1.93
C LYS A 120 -3.03 -4.92 1.41
N TYR A 121 -2.59 -4.06 2.33
CA TYR A 121 -1.89 -2.81 2.01
C TYR A 121 -0.39 -2.96 2.25
N VAL A 122 0.40 -2.40 1.34
CA VAL A 122 1.85 -2.26 1.46
C VAL A 122 2.19 -0.79 1.32
N GLY A 123 3.05 -0.25 2.18
CA GLY A 123 3.54 1.12 2.10
C GLY A 123 5.06 1.17 2.07
N ASN A 124 5.58 2.31 1.59
CA ASN A 124 6.96 2.72 1.80
C ASN A 124 7.97 1.66 1.33
N MET A 125 7.70 1.09 0.15
CA MET A 125 8.69 0.28 -0.57
C MET A 125 9.83 1.12 -1.14
N HIS A 126 9.56 2.39 -1.43
CA HIS A 126 10.58 3.41 -1.52
C HIS A 126 10.66 4.15 -0.19
N GLY A 127 11.83 4.14 0.44
CA GLY A 127 11.98 4.63 1.81
C GLY A 127 11.67 6.11 1.97
N ASN A 128 11.90 6.93 0.95
CA ASN A 128 11.59 8.36 0.94
C ASN A 128 10.15 8.72 0.52
N GLU A 129 9.31 7.72 0.22
CA GLU A 129 7.88 7.89 -0.08
C GLU A 129 7.07 7.64 1.19
N VAL A 130 7.11 8.62 2.10
CA VAL A 130 6.75 8.41 3.52
C VAL A 130 5.26 8.49 3.80
N LEU A 131 4.46 9.18 2.97
CA LEU A 131 3.05 9.39 3.25
C LEU A 131 2.27 8.07 3.39
N GLY A 132 2.53 7.10 2.50
CA GLY A 132 1.94 5.77 2.58
C GLY A 132 2.26 5.04 3.90
N ARG A 133 3.48 5.21 4.43
CA ARG A 133 3.87 4.65 5.74
C ARG A 133 2.97 5.18 6.85
N GLN A 134 2.83 6.49 6.94
CA GLN A 134 2.08 7.13 8.02
C GLN A 134 0.58 6.83 7.91
N LEU A 135 0.01 6.90 6.71
CA LEU A 135 -1.40 6.55 6.47
C LEU A 135 -1.73 5.13 6.94
N LEU A 136 -0.83 4.17 6.73
CA LEU A 136 -1.05 2.79 7.15
C LEU A 136 -0.90 2.58 8.67
N ILE A 137 -0.05 3.36 9.33
CA ILE A 137 0.01 3.38 10.80
C ILE A 137 -1.30 3.94 11.36
N TYR A 138 -1.77 5.08 10.85
CA TYR A 138 -3.02 5.70 11.30
C TYR A 138 -4.24 4.84 10.98
N LEU A 139 -4.26 4.17 9.83
CA LEU A 139 -5.32 3.22 9.49
C LEU A 139 -5.39 2.07 10.51
N ALA A 140 -4.25 1.53 10.95
CA ALA A 140 -4.25 0.48 11.97
C ALA A 140 -4.82 0.98 13.30
N GLU A 141 -4.44 2.17 13.76
CA GLU A 141 -5.01 2.79 14.97
C GLU A 141 -6.52 3.05 14.82
N TYR A 142 -6.94 3.55 13.65
CA TYR A 142 -8.34 3.83 13.33
C TYR A 142 -9.20 2.56 13.32
N LEU A 143 -8.77 1.48 12.65
CA LEU A 143 -9.49 0.21 12.62
C LEU A 143 -9.72 -0.34 14.03
N CYS A 144 -8.68 -0.31 14.86
CA CYS A 144 -8.75 -0.76 16.25
C CYS A 144 -9.71 0.11 17.08
N SER A 145 -9.58 1.44 16.99
CA SER A 145 -10.38 2.38 17.77
C SER A 145 -11.85 2.32 17.40
N GLU A 146 -12.17 2.38 16.11
CA GLU A 146 -13.56 2.38 15.63
C GLU A 146 -14.26 1.04 15.87
N TYR A 147 -13.54 -0.07 15.79
CA TYR A 147 -14.10 -1.38 16.14
C TYR A 147 -14.55 -1.43 17.61
N LEU A 148 -13.69 -0.94 18.52
CA LEU A 148 -14.00 -0.87 19.96
C LEU A 148 -15.13 0.13 20.28
N LEU A 149 -15.24 1.21 19.50
CA LEU A 149 -16.33 2.19 19.62
C LEU A 149 -17.67 1.70 19.05
N GLY A 150 -17.72 0.52 18.44
CA GLY A 150 -18.97 -0.02 17.90
C GLY A 150 -19.33 0.48 16.50
N ASN A 151 -18.37 0.98 15.71
CA ASN A 151 -18.64 1.42 14.35
C ASN A 151 -19.03 0.22 13.47
N GLU A 152 -20.32 0.10 13.16
CA GLU A 152 -20.89 -1.03 12.41
C GLU A 152 -20.17 -1.31 11.08
N ARG A 153 -19.71 -0.25 10.41
CA ARG A 153 -19.01 -0.39 9.13
C ARG A 153 -17.64 -1.04 9.30
N ILE A 154 -16.89 -0.63 10.33
CA ILE A 154 -15.57 -1.20 10.63
C ILE A 154 -15.70 -2.60 11.22
N GLN A 155 -16.68 -2.84 12.07
CA GLN A 155 -16.99 -4.18 12.57
C GLN A 155 -17.35 -5.13 11.43
N THR A 156 -18.25 -4.71 10.53
CA THR A 156 -18.60 -5.54 9.35
C THR A 156 -17.36 -5.82 8.50
N LEU A 157 -16.53 -4.80 8.23
CA LEU A 157 -15.31 -4.96 7.45
C LEU A 157 -14.36 -6.02 8.04
N ILE A 158 -14.10 -5.98 9.36
CA ILE A 158 -13.20 -6.92 10.06
C ILE A 158 -13.84 -8.31 10.21
N ASN A 159 -15.16 -8.36 10.34
CA ASN A 159 -15.91 -9.63 10.41
C ASN A 159 -15.86 -10.37 9.07
N THR A 160 -15.99 -9.66 7.95
CA THR A 160 -16.07 -10.29 6.62
C THR A 160 -14.75 -10.34 5.87
N THR A 161 -13.69 -9.69 6.35
CA THR A 161 -12.41 -9.59 5.63
C THR A 161 -11.26 -9.78 6.60
N ARG A 162 -10.19 -10.45 6.17
CA ARG A 162 -8.92 -10.45 6.91
C ARG A 162 -7.95 -9.48 6.24
N ILE A 163 -7.60 -8.43 6.97
CA ILE A 163 -6.85 -7.28 6.46
C ILE A 163 -5.43 -7.34 7.00
N HIS A 164 -4.44 -7.27 6.12
CA HIS A 164 -3.03 -7.21 6.48
C HIS A 164 -2.40 -5.89 6.05
N ILE A 165 -1.71 -5.23 6.96
CA ILE A 165 -1.11 -3.92 6.72
C ILE A 165 0.39 -4.01 6.98
N LEU A 166 1.19 -3.80 5.93
CA LEU A 166 2.64 -3.64 5.99
C LEU A 166 2.99 -2.15 5.80
N PRO A 167 3.19 -1.36 6.87
CA PRO A 167 3.41 0.08 6.71
C PRO A 167 4.74 0.43 6.02
N SER A 168 5.75 -0.43 6.15
CA SER A 168 7.08 -0.18 5.62
C SER A 168 7.74 -1.44 5.08
N MET A 169 7.78 -1.57 3.75
CA MET A 169 8.55 -2.60 3.07
C MET A 169 10.05 -2.28 3.04
N ASN A 170 10.45 -0.99 3.02
CA ASN A 170 11.85 -0.55 3.00
C ASN A 170 12.22 0.31 4.23
N PRO A 171 12.29 -0.30 5.44
CA PRO A 171 12.61 0.45 6.66
C PRO A 171 14.04 1.01 6.67
N ASP A 172 14.98 0.41 5.94
CA ASP A 172 16.38 0.88 5.83
C ASP A 172 16.45 2.18 5.01
N GLY A 173 15.83 2.18 3.83
CA GLY A 173 15.75 3.38 3.00
C GLY A 173 15.02 4.52 3.70
N TYR A 174 13.99 4.22 4.50
CA TYR A 174 13.28 5.24 5.29
C TYR A 174 14.20 5.89 6.32
N GLU A 175 14.99 5.11 7.04
CA GLU A 175 15.93 5.65 8.04
C GLU A 175 16.94 6.58 7.38
N LEU A 176 17.51 6.16 6.24
CA LEU A 176 18.41 6.99 5.44
C LEU A 176 17.73 8.29 4.96
N ALA A 177 16.48 8.21 4.50
CA ALA A 177 15.71 9.38 4.08
C ALA A 177 15.42 10.33 5.25
N SER A 178 15.13 9.79 6.44
CA SER A 178 14.78 10.56 7.63
C SER A 178 15.98 11.21 8.33
N ALA A 179 17.18 10.65 8.15
CA ALA A 179 18.40 11.13 8.80
C ALA A 179 19.06 12.31 8.08
N GLN A 180 18.71 12.58 6.82
CA GLN A 180 19.36 13.61 6.02
C GLN A 180 18.56 14.91 6.01
N TYR A 181 19.27 16.02 6.25
CA TYR A 181 18.76 17.40 6.12
C TYR A 181 18.61 17.86 4.66
N PHE A 182 19.14 17.09 3.69
CA PHE A 182 19.12 17.43 2.27
C PHE A 182 18.09 16.59 1.51
N ASN A 183 17.14 17.30 0.89
CA ASN A 183 15.97 16.78 0.20
C ASN A 183 16.29 16.21 -1.20
N GLY A 184 17.23 15.26 -1.29
CA GLY A 184 17.51 14.57 -2.55
C GLY A 184 16.31 13.72 -2.99
N TRP A 185 15.82 13.90 -4.23
CA TRP A 185 14.63 13.20 -4.74
C TRP A 185 14.77 11.66 -4.71
N LEU A 186 16.02 11.16 -4.73
CA LEU A 186 16.36 9.73 -4.72
C LEU A 186 16.95 9.23 -3.40
N ASN A 187 17.28 10.12 -2.45
CA ASN A 187 17.93 9.72 -1.20
C ASN A 187 16.96 8.88 -0.36
N GLY A 188 17.40 7.70 0.05
CA GLY A 188 16.56 6.73 0.77
C GLY A 188 15.44 6.08 -0.06
N ARG A 189 15.40 6.28 -1.38
CA ARG A 189 14.43 5.59 -2.25
C ARG A 189 14.69 4.08 -2.31
N ARG A 190 15.94 3.71 -2.57
CA ARG A 190 16.39 2.32 -2.71
C ARG A 190 16.61 1.67 -1.33
N ASN A 191 16.77 0.36 -1.26
CA ASN A 191 17.13 -0.32 -0.01
C ASN A 191 18.61 -0.05 0.37
N SER A 192 19.07 -0.59 1.50
CA SER A 192 20.46 -0.44 1.98
C SER A 192 21.52 -1.02 1.03
N GLN A 193 21.13 -1.93 0.14
CA GLN A 193 21.98 -2.49 -0.93
C GLN A 193 21.91 -1.69 -2.24
N ASN A 194 21.28 -0.51 -2.23
CA ASN A 194 21.07 0.36 -3.39
C ASN A 194 20.25 -0.31 -4.53
N ILE A 195 19.33 -1.21 -4.17
CA ILE A 195 18.38 -1.87 -5.08
C ILE A 195 17.04 -1.12 -5.04
N ASP A 196 16.47 -0.83 -6.22
CA ASP A 196 15.08 -0.34 -6.32
C ASP A 196 14.14 -1.55 -6.17
N LEU A 197 13.44 -1.63 -5.03
CA LEU A 197 12.57 -2.78 -4.72
C LEU A 197 11.40 -2.91 -5.70
N ASN A 198 10.94 -1.82 -6.32
CA ASN A 198 9.89 -1.84 -7.34
C ASN A 198 10.42 -2.12 -8.75
N ARG A 199 11.68 -2.56 -8.86
CA ARG A 199 12.30 -3.14 -10.07
C ARG A 199 12.90 -4.52 -9.78
N ASN A 200 12.65 -5.06 -8.59
CA ASN A 200 13.35 -6.23 -8.09
C ASN A 200 12.47 -7.51 -8.09
N PHE A 201 11.20 -7.41 -8.48
CA PHE A 201 10.34 -8.58 -8.61
C PHE A 201 10.59 -9.31 -9.94
N PRO A 202 10.30 -10.62 -10.01
CA PRO A 202 10.33 -11.36 -11.27
C PRO A 202 9.38 -10.73 -12.29
N ASP A 203 9.87 -10.41 -13.49
CA ASP A 203 9.03 -9.93 -14.58
C ASP A 203 8.23 -11.10 -15.19
N LEU A 204 6.98 -11.24 -14.72
CA LEU A 204 6.02 -12.19 -15.27
C LEU A 204 5.21 -11.61 -16.44
N THR A 205 5.25 -10.28 -16.64
CA THR A 205 4.50 -9.59 -17.70
C THR A 205 5.10 -9.92 -19.07
N SER A 206 6.43 -9.86 -19.20
CA SER A 206 7.13 -10.35 -20.40
C SER A 206 6.81 -11.80 -20.71
N ILE A 207 6.63 -12.64 -19.68
CA ILE A 207 6.23 -14.05 -19.84
C ILE A 207 4.78 -14.18 -20.33
N ALA A 208 3.88 -13.38 -19.78
CA ALA A 208 2.48 -13.36 -20.22
C ALA A 208 2.36 -12.91 -21.69
N TYR A 209 3.16 -11.92 -22.10
CA TYR A 209 3.22 -11.47 -23.50
C TYR A 209 3.85 -12.50 -24.43
N SER A 210 4.93 -13.17 -23.99
CA SER A 210 5.63 -14.16 -24.80
C SER A 210 4.82 -15.45 -24.95
N ARG A 211 4.16 -15.96 -23.91
CA ARG A 211 3.28 -17.15 -24.01
C ARG A 211 2.11 -16.98 -24.98
N ARG A 212 1.66 -15.74 -25.20
CA ARG A 212 0.68 -15.40 -26.23
C ARG A 212 1.25 -15.38 -27.66
N ARG A 213 2.57 -15.34 -27.83
CA ARG A 213 3.27 -15.33 -29.13
C ARG A 213 4.09 -16.61 -29.42
N TYR A 214 4.66 -17.28 -28.42
CA TYR A 214 5.55 -18.44 -28.52
C TYR A 214 5.52 -19.31 -27.24
N ARG A 215 5.63 -20.64 -27.42
CA ARG A 215 5.55 -21.68 -26.36
C ARG A 215 6.81 -21.84 -25.47
N HIS A 216 7.80 -20.95 -25.56
CA HIS A 216 9.02 -21.06 -24.75
C HIS A 216 8.87 -20.38 -23.39
N THR A 217 9.30 -21.08 -22.33
CA THR A 217 9.41 -20.53 -20.97
C THR A 217 10.53 -19.49 -20.94
N PRO A 218 10.24 -18.21 -20.69
CA PRO A 218 11.29 -17.20 -20.57
C PRO A 218 12.09 -17.48 -19.31
N ARG A 219 13.41 -17.42 -19.44
CA ARG A 219 14.33 -17.54 -18.32
C ARG A 219 14.23 -16.25 -17.51
N LEU A 220 13.82 -16.35 -16.25
CA LEU A 220 13.91 -15.22 -15.33
C LEU A 220 15.39 -14.76 -15.33
N PRO A 221 15.68 -13.47 -15.57
CA PRO A 221 17.05 -12.98 -15.48
C PRO A 221 17.61 -13.31 -14.09
N ASN A 222 18.93 -13.56 -14.01
CA ASN A 222 19.65 -13.75 -12.75
C ASN A 222 19.63 -12.42 -11.96
N LEU A 223 18.50 -12.11 -11.34
CA LEU A 223 18.29 -10.91 -10.56
C LEU A 223 18.71 -11.21 -9.12
N GLN A 224 19.61 -10.41 -8.57
CA GLN A 224 19.87 -10.43 -7.14
C GLN A 224 18.59 -9.98 -6.43
N VAL A 225 17.89 -10.93 -5.80
CA VAL A 225 16.66 -10.65 -5.07
C VAL A 225 17.03 -10.07 -3.70
N ALA A 226 16.55 -8.86 -3.42
CA ALA A 226 16.72 -8.22 -2.13
C ALA A 226 15.95 -9.00 -1.03
N PRO A 227 16.43 -9.00 0.22
CA PRO A 227 15.75 -9.71 1.31
C PRO A 227 14.32 -9.22 1.53
N GLU A 228 14.05 -7.93 1.32
CA GLU A 228 12.70 -7.35 1.41
C GLU A 228 11.78 -7.92 0.32
N THR A 229 12.25 -7.96 -0.92
CA THR A 229 11.52 -8.55 -2.06
C THR A 229 11.22 -10.03 -1.80
N TYR A 230 12.22 -10.79 -1.35
CA TYR A 230 12.05 -12.20 -1.03
C TYR A 230 11.03 -12.44 0.08
N ALA A 231 11.06 -11.63 1.14
CA ALA A 231 10.10 -11.69 2.23
C ALA A 231 8.67 -11.44 1.74
N VAL A 232 8.46 -10.43 0.88
CA VAL A 232 7.14 -10.13 0.31
C VAL A 232 6.69 -11.23 -0.66
N MET A 233 7.56 -11.77 -1.50
CA MET A 233 7.23 -12.91 -2.38
C MET A 233 6.81 -14.14 -1.57
N LYS A 234 7.54 -14.46 -0.50
CA LYS A 234 7.17 -15.56 0.41
C LYS A 234 5.83 -15.29 1.08
N TRP A 235 5.60 -14.05 1.51
CA TRP A 235 4.35 -13.65 2.14
C TRP A 235 3.15 -13.77 1.20
N ILE A 236 3.25 -13.26 -0.04
CA ILE A 236 2.21 -13.38 -1.08
C ILE A 236 1.87 -14.85 -1.36
N ARG A 237 2.86 -15.75 -1.33
CA ARG A 237 2.64 -17.19 -1.54
C ARG A 237 2.02 -17.90 -0.34
N SER A 238 2.16 -17.34 0.87
CA SER A 238 1.70 -17.96 2.11
C SER A 238 0.23 -17.69 2.45
N ILE A 239 -0.35 -16.61 1.90
CA ILE A 239 -1.71 -16.17 2.19
C ILE A 239 -2.46 -15.96 0.88
N PRO A 240 -3.71 -16.45 0.72
CA PRO A 240 -4.47 -16.33 -0.53
C PRO A 240 -5.05 -14.92 -0.73
N PHE A 241 -4.19 -13.90 -0.86
CA PHE A 241 -4.58 -12.51 -1.08
C PHE A 241 -5.45 -12.35 -2.33
N VAL A 242 -6.61 -11.72 -2.19
CA VAL A 242 -7.55 -11.47 -3.29
C VAL A 242 -7.31 -10.09 -3.91
N LEU A 243 -7.13 -9.07 -3.07
CA LEU A 243 -6.96 -7.68 -3.48
C LEU A 243 -5.83 -7.01 -2.69
N SER A 244 -5.15 -6.07 -3.33
CA SER A 244 -4.10 -5.31 -2.70
C SER A 244 -3.93 -3.91 -3.29
N ALA A 245 -3.36 -3.02 -2.48
CA ALA A 245 -2.71 -1.83 -3.00
C ALA A 245 -1.34 -1.59 -2.36
N SER A 246 -0.41 -1.05 -3.15
CA SER A 246 0.87 -0.49 -2.70
C SER A 246 0.81 1.03 -2.72
N LEU A 247 1.23 1.68 -1.63
CA LEU A 247 1.20 3.14 -1.47
C LEU A 247 2.59 3.73 -1.73
N HIS A 248 2.62 4.67 -2.65
CA HIS A 248 3.76 5.40 -3.16
C HIS A 248 3.64 6.90 -2.94
N GLY A 249 4.71 7.64 -3.23
CA GLY A 249 4.74 9.09 -3.20
C GLY A 249 5.47 9.67 -4.40
N GLY A 250 5.07 10.86 -4.85
CA GLY A 250 5.69 11.57 -5.97
C GLY A 250 4.66 12.16 -6.94
N GLU A 251 3.52 11.49 -7.09
CA GLU A 251 2.40 11.91 -7.93
C GLU A 251 1.06 11.68 -7.22
N LEU A 252 -0.03 12.27 -7.71
CA LEU A 252 -1.38 12.10 -7.17
C LEU A 252 -2.29 11.34 -8.15
N LEU A 253 -2.25 10.01 -8.10
CA LEU A 253 -3.03 9.13 -8.99
C LEU A 253 -3.17 7.71 -8.45
N VAL A 254 -4.05 6.91 -9.07
CA VAL A 254 -4.05 5.44 -8.97
C VAL A 254 -3.52 4.80 -10.25
N SER A 255 -2.42 4.07 -10.15
CA SER A 255 -1.86 3.27 -11.24
C SER A 255 -2.43 1.86 -11.18
N TYR A 256 -2.83 1.31 -12.32
CA TYR A 256 -3.30 -0.07 -12.42
C TYR A 256 -2.57 -0.84 -13.51
N PRO A 257 -2.48 -2.18 -13.40
CA PRO A 257 -1.68 -2.99 -14.30
C PRO A 257 -2.17 -2.95 -15.77
N PHE A 258 -1.33 -3.35 -16.72
CA PHE A 258 0.09 -3.70 -16.55
C PHE A 258 0.99 -2.46 -16.44
N ASP A 259 2.09 -2.59 -15.69
CA ASP A 259 3.15 -1.56 -15.58
C ASP A 259 4.21 -1.69 -16.69
N PHE A 260 4.32 -2.84 -17.36
CA PHE A 260 5.27 -3.07 -18.44
C PHE A 260 4.59 -3.06 -19.81
N SER A 261 5.13 -2.25 -20.72
CA SER A 261 4.64 -2.11 -22.09
C SER A 261 4.76 -3.40 -22.89
N LYS A 262 3.72 -3.69 -23.69
CA LYS A 262 3.74 -4.82 -24.62
C LYS A 262 4.72 -4.62 -25.78
N HIS A 263 5.04 -3.38 -26.11
CA HIS A 263 5.99 -3.05 -27.17
C HIS A 263 7.36 -2.76 -26.56
N PRO A 264 8.42 -3.52 -26.89
CA PRO A 264 9.72 -3.44 -26.22
C PRO A 264 10.47 -2.11 -26.41
N HIS A 265 10.01 -1.27 -27.35
CA HIS A 265 10.61 0.03 -27.64
C HIS A 265 9.66 1.21 -27.35
N GLU A 266 8.48 0.96 -26.77
CA GLU A 266 7.53 2.02 -26.47
C GLU A 266 7.37 2.17 -24.97
N ASP A 267 7.98 3.24 -24.43
CA ASP A 267 8.04 3.52 -23.00
C ASP A 267 6.71 4.03 -22.42
N LYS A 268 5.74 4.38 -23.26
CA LYS A 268 4.42 4.89 -22.86
C LYS A 268 3.33 4.31 -23.76
N MET A 269 2.88 3.10 -23.42
CA MET A 269 1.89 2.38 -24.22
C MET A 269 0.82 1.77 -23.32
N PHE A 270 -0.45 2.06 -23.64
CA PHE A 270 -1.57 1.40 -22.99
C PHE A 270 -1.48 -0.13 -23.12
N SER A 271 -1.37 -0.81 -21.98
CA SER A 271 -1.16 -2.25 -21.90
C SER A 271 -2.22 -2.91 -21.02
N PRO A 272 -3.38 -3.28 -21.60
CA PRO A 272 -4.54 -3.73 -20.83
C PRO A 272 -4.34 -5.14 -20.27
N THR A 273 -4.94 -5.37 -19.11
CA THR A 273 -5.09 -6.71 -18.53
C THR A 273 -6.35 -7.41 -19.06
N PRO A 274 -6.48 -8.74 -18.93
CA PRO A 274 -7.77 -9.42 -19.15
C PRO A 274 -8.91 -8.88 -18.27
N ASP A 275 -8.60 -8.38 -17.08
CA ASP A 275 -9.53 -7.83 -16.09
C ASP A 275 -9.62 -6.29 -16.13
N GLU A 276 -9.34 -5.68 -17.29
CA GLU A 276 -9.18 -4.22 -17.45
C GLU A 276 -10.32 -3.40 -16.82
N GLN A 277 -11.57 -3.79 -17.07
CA GLN A 277 -12.75 -3.09 -16.53
C GLN A 277 -12.80 -3.15 -15.00
N MET A 278 -12.41 -4.29 -14.41
CA MET A 278 -12.35 -4.46 -12.96
C MET A 278 -11.25 -3.60 -12.34
N PHE A 279 -10.06 -3.53 -12.95
CA PHE A 279 -8.99 -2.67 -12.46
C PHE A 279 -9.36 -1.19 -12.54
N LYS A 280 -10.00 -0.75 -13.62
CA LYS A 280 -10.52 0.62 -13.72
C LYS A 280 -11.55 0.92 -12.64
N LEU A 281 -12.48 -0.01 -12.38
CA LEU A 281 -13.46 0.13 -11.30
C LEU A 281 -12.79 0.26 -9.93
N LEU A 282 -11.83 -0.62 -9.62
CA LEU A 282 -11.08 -0.56 -8.37
C LEU A 282 -10.29 0.75 -8.24
N ALA A 283 -9.65 1.19 -9.33
CA ALA A 283 -8.88 2.44 -9.35
C ALA A 283 -9.77 3.65 -9.11
N ARG A 284 -10.93 3.72 -9.78
CA ARG A 284 -11.93 4.77 -9.58
C ARG A 284 -12.52 4.78 -8.19
N THR A 285 -12.77 3.60 -7.63
CA THR A 285 -13.30 3.48 -6.27
C THR A 285 -12.40 4.18 -5.23
N TYR A 286 -11.07 4.15 -5.42
CA TYR A 286 -10.14 4.93 -4.57
C TYR A 286 -10.07 6.41 -5.01
N ALA A 287 -9.87 6.67 -6.30
CA ALA A 287 -9.64 8.03 -6.81
C ALA A 287 -10.84 8.97 -6.59
N ASP A 288 -12.06 8.47 -6.78
CA ASP A 288 -13.30 9.25 -6.63
C ASP A 288 -13.63 9.49 -5.14
N ALA A 289 -13.18 8.61 -4.24
CA ALA A 289 -13.30 8.80 -2.79
C ALA A 289 -12.24 9.77 -2.21
N HIS A 290 -11.17 10.04 -2.96
CA HIS A 290 -10.12 10.96 -2.56
C HIS A 290 -10.43 12.39 -3.04
N ALA A 291 -10.62 13.32 -2.10
CA ALA A 291 -11.06 14.71 -2.36
C ALA A 291 -10.41 15.40 -3.58
N ASN A 292 -9.09 15.27 -3.73
CA ASN A 292 -8.34 15.99 -4.76
C ASN A 292 -7.80 15.13 -5.91
N MET A 293 -7.96 13.80 -5.88
CA MET A 293 -7.24 12.93 -6.83
C MET A 293 -7.86 12.98 -8.24
N ALA A 294 -9.19 13.00 -8.30
CA ALA A 294 -9.95 13.22 -9.53
C ALA A 294 -10.32 14.70 -9.79
N SER A 295 -10.00 15.61 -8.85
CA SER A 295 -10.29 17.04 -8.99
C SER A 295 -9.52 17.65 -10.16
N ASN A 296 -10.04 18.71 -10.79
CA ASN A 296 -9.32 19.52 -11.78
C ASN A 296 -8.43 20.61 -11.15
N SER A 297 -8.30 20.64 -9.82
CA SER A 297 -7.50 21.67 -9.12
C SER A 297 -6.05 21.73 -9.63
N THR A 298 -5.53 22.94 -9.80
CA THR A 298 -4.13 23.19 -10.12
C THR A 298 -3.21 23.12 -8.90
N ASP A 299 -3.76 23.10 -7.69
CA ASP A 299 -3.03 23.00 -6.43
C ASP A 299 -2.59 21.55 -6.18
N ARG A 300 -1.66 21.07 -7.01
CA ARG A 300 -1.05 19.75 -6.88
C ARG A 300 0.43 19.78 -7.21
N CYS A 301 1.17 18.85 -6.62
CA CYS A 301 2.53 18.54 -7.04
C CYS A 301 2.48 17.45 -8.12
N GLY A 302 3.24 17.64 -9.21
CA GLY A 302 3.39 16.65 -10.29
C GLY A 302 2.43 16.84 -11.46
N ALA A 303 2.25 15.79 -12.26
CA ALA A 303 1.41 15.79 -13.45
C ALA A 303 -0.09 15.74 -13.11
N SER A 304 -0.93 16.28 -14.00
CA SER A 304 -2.39 16.23 -13.82
C SER A 304 -3.01 15.03 -14.52
N PHE A 305 -3.64 14.16 -13.73
CA PHE A 305 -4.42 13.01 -14.18
C PHE A 305 -5.93 13.25 -14.08
N ALA A 306 -6.34 14.49 -13.81
CA ALA A 306 -7.75 14.87 -13.61
C ALA A 306 -8.62 14.59 -14.84
N HIS A 307 -8.07 14.80 -16.04
CA HIS A 307 -8.73 14.46 -17.32
C HIS A 307 -9.03 12.95 -17.47
N ARG A 308 -8.32 12.09 -16.72
CA ARG A 308 -8.55 10.64 -16.63
C ARG A 308 -9.29 10.25 -15.34
N GLY A 309 -9.72 11.25 -14.58
CA GLY A 309 -10.28 11.19 -13.22
C GLY A 309 -9.40 10.47 -12.23
N GLY A 310 -8.12 10.82 -12.22
CA GLY A 310 -7.16 10.41 -11.19
C GLY A 310 -6.61 9.00 -11.33
N ILE A 311 -6.81 8.33 -12.47
CA ILE A 311 -6.32 6.97 -12.72
C ILE A 311 -5.51 6.87 -14.01
N ILE A 312 -4.56 5.93 -14.08
CA ILE A 312 -3.80 5.64 -15.30
C ILE A 312 -3.35 4.18 -15.37
N ASN A 313 -3.24 3.62 -16.58
CA ASN A 313 -2.56 2.34 -16.78
C ASN A 313 -1.06 2.54 -16.60
N GLY A 314 -0.39 1.65 -15.86
CA GLY A 314 1.01 1.83 -15.49
C GLY A 314 1.95 1.99 -16.70
N ALA A 315 1.85 1.10 -17.67
CA ALA A 315 2.65 1.14 -18.89
C ALA A 315 2.35 2.36 -19.79
N GLU A 316 1.12 2.88 -19.75
CA GLU A 316 0.76 4.13 -20.44
C GLU A 316 1.42 5.35 -19.79
N TRP A 317 1.58 5.32 -18.46
CA TRP A 317 2.25 6.38 -17.73
C TRP A 317 3.76 6.37 -17.97
N TYR A 318 4.41 5.26 -17.61
CA TYR A 318 5.79 4.94 -17.96
C TYR A 318 6.03 3.44 -17.76
N SER A 319 6.64 2.79 -18.75
CA SER A 319 6.89 1.35 -18.76
C SER A 319 8.02 0.97 -17.80
N PHE A 320 7.80 -0.05 -16.97
CA PHE A 320 8.87 -0.71 -16.21
C PHE A 320 8.57 -2.17 -15.92
N ALA A 321 9.63 -2.97 -15.85
CA ALA A 321 9.56 -4.37 -15.45
C ALA A 321 9.90 -4.56 -13.97
N GLY A 322 9.46 -5.69 -13.39
CA GLY A 322 9.80 -6.10 -12.03
C GLY A 322 9.12 -5.29 -10.92
N GLY A 323 7.91 -4.78 -11.20
CA GLY A 323 7.02 -4.18 -10.21
C GLY A 323 6.40 -5.19 -9.24
N THR A 324 5.90 -4.67 -8.12
CA THR A 324 5.32 -5.42 -6.98
C THR A 324 3.98 -6.09 -7.26
#